data_AF-A0A845B514-F1
#
_entry.id   AF-A0A845B514-F1
#
_cell.length_a   1.000
_cell.length_b   1.000
_cell.length_c   1.000
_cell.angle_alpha   90.00
_cell.angle_beta   90.00
_cell.angle_gamma   90.00
#
_symmetry.space_group_name_H-M   'P 1'
#
loop_
_entity.id
_entity.type
_entity.pdbx_description
1 polymer ?
#
loop_
_entity_poly.entity_id
_entity_poly.type
_entity_poly.pdbx_seq_one_letter_code
_entity_poly.pdbx_strand_id
1 'polypeptide(L)'
;MLLQASPLAPVTAPAPTPASALSLEQQTALRCSAAFSIVAARQRAGDAKAGAYPPLATRGREFFVRSSAQLIDQTGLSREAIAQKLRAEAILLNQADRLDSAMPGCLLLLETSGL
;
A
#
# COMPACT_ATOMS: atom_id res chain seq x y z
N MET A 1 23.47 25.04 -47.44
CA MET A 1 22.70 24.54 -46.28
C MET A 1 23.44 23.34 -45.71
N LEU A 2 24.05 23.46 -44.53
CA LEU A 2 24.82 22.39 -43.88
C LEU A 2 23.88 21.55 -43.01
N LEU A 3 23.73 20.27 -43.32
CA LEU A 3 23.03 19.28 -42.50
C LEU A 3 24.00 18.80 -41.39
N GLN A 4 23.69 19.08 -40.13
CA GLN A 4 24.42 18.52 -38.99
C GLN A 4 23.69 17.27 -38.50
N ALA A 5 24.41 16.15 -38.39
CA ALA A 5 23.92 14.91 -37.80
C ALA A 5 24.21 14.89 -36.29
N SER A 6 23.17 14.75 -35.48
CA SER A 6 23.30 14.61 -34.02
C SER A 6 23.68 13.17 -33.64
N PRO A 7 24.65 12.97 -32.72
CA PRO A 7 24.98 11.64 -32.22
C PRO A 7 23.89 11.14 -31.24
N LEU A 8 23.46 9.90 -31.44
CA LEU A 8 22.63 9.15 -30.50
C LEU A 8 23.51 8.67 -29.34
N ALA A 9 23.22 9.13 -28.12
CA ALA A 9 23.82 8.59 -26.90
C ALA A 9 23.18 7.22 -26.56
N PRO A 10 23.96 6.24 -26.08
CA PRO A 10 23.40 4.96 -25.65
C PRO A 10 22.57 5.16 -24.37
N VAL A 11 21.28 4.83 -24.45
CA VAL A 11 20.44 4.65 -23.27
C VAL A 11 20.88 3.37 -22.58
N THR A 12 21.53 3.50 -21.42
CA THR A 12 21.69 2.38 -20.49
C THR A 12 20.32 2.11 -19.87
N ALA A 13 19.65 1.06 -20.33
CA ALA A 13 18.43 0.57 -19.69
C ALA A 13 18.78 0.02 -18.28
N PRO A 14 18.04 0.40 -17.23
CA PRO A 14 18.26 -0.18 -15.91
C PRO A 14 17.95 -1.68 -15.96
N ALA A 15 18.85 -2.50 -15.38
CA ALA A 15 18.68 -3.93 -15.30
C ALA A 15 17.38 -4.28 -14.51
N PRO A 16 16.60 -5.28 -14.95
CA PRO A 16 15.39 -5.68 -14.26
C PRO A 16 15.74 -6.18 -12.86
N THR A 17 15.28 -5.44 -11.85
CA THR A 17 15.29 -5.87 -10.45
C THR A 17 14.43 -7.13 -10.34
N PRO A 18 14.84 -8.17 -9.60
CA PRO A 18 14.08 -9.43 -9.57
C PRO A 18 12.63 -9.19 -9.16
N ALA A 19 11.71 -9.71 -9.99
CA ALA A 19 10.26 -9.55 -9.90
C ALA A 19 9.61 -10.26 -8.68
N SER A 20 10.32 -10.44 -7.57
CA SER A 20 9.89 -11.29 -6.44
C SER A 20 9.56 -10.55 -5.15
N ALA A 21 9.92 -9.27 -5.01
CA ALA A 21 9.60 -8.47 -3.83
C ALA A 21 8.90 -7.17 -4.21
N LEU A 22 7.83 -6.83 -3.50
CA LEU A 22 7.18 -5.52 -3.60
C LEU A 22 8.18 -4.42 -3.19
N SER A 23 8.07 -3.24 -3.77
CA SER A 23 8.80 -2.07 -3.29
C SER A 23 8.39 -1.72 -1.85
N LEU A 24 9.21 -0.93 -1.14
CA LEU A 24 8.86 -0.49 0.22
C LEU A 24 7.54 0.28 0.25
N GLU A 25 7.29 1.10 -0.76
CA GLU A 25 6.04 1.85 -0.92
C GLU A 25 4.84 0.91 -1.10
N GLN A 26 4.96 -0.07 -1.98
CA GLN A 26 3.92 -1.08 -2.23
C GLN A 26 3.63 -1.94 -0.98
N GLN A 27 4.66 -2.34 -0.25
CA GLN A 27 4.51 -3.04 1.03
C GLN A 27 3.79 -2.15 2.06
N THR A 28 4.18 -0.88 2.14
CA THR A 28 3.57 0.09 3.07
C THR A 28 2.09 0.29 2.76
N ALA A 29 1.72 0.40 1.48
CA ALA A 29 0.32 0.52 1.06
C ALA A 29 -0.51 -0.72 1.47
N LEU A 30 0.03 -1.94 1.31
CA LEU A 30 -0.65 -3.16 1.78
C LEU A 30 -0.77 -3.21 3.30
N ARG A 31 0.31 -2.89 4.03
CA ARG A 31 0.29 -2.82 5.49
C ARG A 31 -0.78 -1.85 6.00
N CYS A 32 -0.84 -0.66 5.41
CA CYS A 32 -1.82 0.35 5.81
C CYS A 32 -3.25 -0.05 5.43
N SER A 33 -3.46 -0.67 4.27
CA SER A 33 -4.76 -1.25 3.90
C SER A 33 -5.24 -2.30 4.91
N ALA A 34 -4.33 -3.16 5.39
CA ALA A 34 -4.64 -4.15 6.43
C ALA A 34 -4.94 -3.48 7.78
N ALA A 35 -4.13 -2.50 8.19
CA ALA A 35 -4.34 -1.74 9.42
C ALA A 35 -5.73 -1.07 9.44
N PHE A 36 -6.12 -0.41 8.35
CA PHE A 36 -7.44 0.22 8.27
C PHE A 36 -8.58 -0.80 8.31
N SER A 37 -8.40 -1.95 7.67
CA SER A 37 -9.39 -3.04 7.70
C SER A 37 -9.58 -3.58 9.12
N ILE A 38 -8.48 -3.75 9.88
CA ILE A 38 -8.52 -4.17 11.28
C ILE A 38 -9.21 -3.12 12.14
N VAL A 39 -8.79 -1.85 12.05
CA VAL A 39 -9.39 -0.77 12.85
C VAL A 39 -10.87 -0.60 12.52
N ALA A 40 -11.26 -0.60 11.25
CA ALA A 40 -12.67 -0.52 10.86
C ALA A 40 -13.50 -1.70 11.40
N ALA A 41 -12.93 -2.90 11.45
CA ALA A 41 -13.59 -4.06 12.06
C ALA A 41 -13.76 -3.88 13.57
N ARG A 42 -12.72 -3.41 14.27
CA ARG A 42 -12.76 -3.14 15.71
C ARG A 42 -13.72 -1.99 16.06
N GLN A 43 -13.78 -0.94 15.24
CA GLN A 43 -14.77 0.15 15.35
C GLN A 43 -16.20 -0.38 15.26
N ARG A 44 -16.49 -1.27 14.30
CA ARG A 44 -17.82 -1.92 14.20
C ARG A 44 -18.14 -2.79 15.41
N ALA A 45 -17.13 -3.38 16.04
CA ALA A 45 -17.28 -4.18 17.25
C ALA A 45 -17.37 -3.33 18.55
N GLY A 46 -17.27 -2.00 18.46
CA GLY A 46 -17.34 -1.12 19.62
C GLY A 46 -16.06 -1.08 20.46
N ASP A 47 -14.91 -1.44 19.90
CA ASP A 47 -13.61 -1.36 20.58
C ASP A 47 -13.24 0.11 20.86
N ALA A 48 -13.07 0.45 22.14
CA ALA A 48 -12.76 1.81 22.58
C ALA A 48 -11.40 2.33 22.06
N LYS A 49 -10.38 1.47 21.95
CA LYS A 49 -9.08 1.86 21.38
C LYS A 49 -9.21 2.17 19.91
N ALA A 50 -9.98 1.36 19.17
CA ALA A 50 -10.24 1.63 17.76
C ALA A 50 -11.07 2.91 17.53
N GLY A 51 -11.89 3.28 18.52
CA GLY A 51 -12.63 4.55 18.55
C GLY A 51 -11.74 5.80 18.69
N ALA A 52 -10.48 5.66 19.10
CA ALA A 52 -9.52 6.77 19.13
C ALA A 52 -8.99 7.15 17.73
N TYR A 53 -9.17 6.27 16.74
CA TYR A 53 -8.83 6.54 15.34
C TYR A 53 -10.02 7.15 14.59
N PRO A 54 -9.78 7.93 13.52
CA PRO A 54 -10.87 8.41 12.66
C PRO A 54 -11.68 7.24 12.07
N PRO A 55 -12.94 7.45 11.65
CA PRO A 55 -13.74 6.40 11.02
C PRO A 55 -13.10 5.87 9.72
N LEU A 56 -12.79 4.57 9.67
CA LEU A 56 -12.02 3.99 8.56
C LEU A 56 -12.85 3.08 7.63
N ALA A 57 -14.13 2.85 7.92
CA ALA A 57 -14.99 1.97 7.12
C ALA A 57 -15.10 2.39 5.65
N THR A 58 -15.13 3.70 5.37
CA THR A 58 -15.21 4.25 4.01
C THR A 58 -13.83 4.55 3.45
N ARG A 59 -13.12 5.54 4.03
CA ARG A 59 -11.82 6.00 3.51
C ARG A 59 -10.78 4.88 3.43
N GLY A 60 -10.71 4.01 4.45
CA GLY A 60 -9.79 2.87 4.46
C GLY A 60 -10.11 1.82 3.39
N ARG A 61 -11.38 1.61 3.07
CA ARG A 61 -11.81 0.71 1.98
C ARG A 61 -11.47 1.29 0.61
N GLU A 62 -11.74 2.57 0.38
CA GLU A 62 -11.38 3.24 -0.87
C GLU A 62 -9.86 3.23 -1.09
N PHE A 63 -9.09 3.42 -0.02
CA PHE A 63 -7.63 3.30 -0.06
C PHE A 63 -7.19 1.91 -0.53
N PHE A 64 -7.73 0.85 0.09
CA PHE A 64 -7.41 -0.53 -0.31
C PHE A 64 -7.74 -0.81 -1.78
N VAL A 65 -8.90 -0.36 -2.27
CA VAL A 65 -9.30 -0.56 -3.67
C VAL A 65 -8.32 0.14 -4.62
N ARG A 66 -8.01 1.41 -4.37
CA ARG A 66 -7.09 2.20 -5.20
C ARG A 66 -5.66 1.63 -5.17
N SER A 67 -5.14 1.33 -3.99
CA SER A 67 -3.80 0.76 -3.84
C SER A 67 -3.71 -0.62 -4.50
N SER A 68 -4.72 -1.49 -4.34
CA SER A 68 -4.70 -2.81 -4.96
C SER A 68 -4.75 -2.73 -6.48
N ALA A 69 -5.52 -1.81 -7.06
CA ALA A 69 -5.52 -1.58 -8.50
C ALA A 69 -4.13 -1.14 -8.99
N GLN A 70 -3.51 -0.16 -8.33
CA GLN A 70 -2.15 0.28 -8.65
C GLN A 70 -1.12 -0.85 -8.51
N LEU A 71 -1.24 -1.69 -7.49
CA LEU A 71 -0.38 -2.86 -7.30
C LEU A 71 -0.53 -3.87 -8.46
N ILE A 72 -1.75 -4.16 -8.91
CA ILE A 72 -1.98 -5.03 -10.08
C ILE A 72 -1.31 -4.44 -11.31
N ASP A 73 -1.53 -3.16 -11.60
CA ASP A 73 -1.02 -2.49 -12.79
C ASP A 73 0.53 -2.42 -12.79
N GLN A 74 1.14 -2.19 -11.63
CA GLN A 74 2.60 -2.03 -11.50
C GLN A 74 3.37 -3.35 -11.42
N THR A 75 2.75 -4.42 -10.91
CA THR A 75 3.46 -5.66 -10.57
C THR A 75 2.96 -6.89 -11.33
N GLY A 76 1.78 -6.80 -11.96
CA GLY A 76 1.10 -7.94 -12.58
C GLY A 76 0.59 -8.99 -11.58
N LEU A 77 0.62 -8.71 -10.27
CA LEU A 77 0.11 -9.63 -9.26
C LEU A 77 -1.39 -9.85 -9.41
N SER A 78 -1.84 -11.09 -9.18
CA SER A 78 -3.26 -11.41 -9.15
C SER A 78 -3.93 -10.87 -7.88
N ARG A 79 -5.26 -10.76 -7.91
CA ARG A 79 -6.08 -10.40 -6.74
C ARG A 79 -5.85 -11.36 -5.58
N GLU A 80 -5.71 -12.65 -5.87
CA GLU A 80 -5.44 -13.70 -4.88
C GLU A 80 -4.06 -13.51 -4.24
N ALA A 81 -3.04 -13.17 -5.04
CA ALA A 81 -1.71 -12.89 -4.53
C ALA A 81 -1.68 -11.65 -3.62
N ILE A 82 -2.37 -10.58 -4.01
CA ILE A 82 -2.56 -9.39 -3.18
C ILE A 82 -3.30 -9.74 -1.88
N ALA A 83 -4.39 -10.51 -1.97
CA ALA A 83 -5.14 -10.93 -0.79
C ALA A 83 -4.31 -11.81 0.16
N GLN A 84 -3.42 -12.66 -0.35
CA GLN A 84 -2.49 -13.42 0.49
C GLN A 84 -1.51 -12.50 1.22
N LYS A 85 -0.91 -11.53 0.53
CA LYS A 85 0.01 -10.56 1.14
C LYS A 85 -0.70 -9.67 2.17
N LEU A 86 -1.92 -9.21 1.87
CA LEU A 86 -2.74 -8.44 2.80
C LEU A 86 -3.06 -9.22 4.09
N ARG A 87 -3.38 -10.52 3.96
CA ARG A 87 -3.59 -11.39 5.13
C ARG A 87 -2.32 -11.54 5.97
N ALA A 88 -1.15 -11.67 5.34
CA ALA A 88 0.12 -11.73 6.05
C ALA A 88 0.37 -10.44 6.86
N GLU A 89 0.14 -9.26 6.27
CA GLU A 89 0.20 -7.98 6.99
C GLU A 89 -0.78 -7.95 8.18
N ALA A 90 -2.01 -8.41 7.98
CA ALA A 90 -3.01 -8.44 9.06
C ALA A 90 -2.60 -9.37 10.22
N ILE A 91 -1.96 -10.51 9.94
CA ILE A 91 -1.41 -11.40 10.97
C ILE A 91 -0.30 -10.69 11.75
N LEU A 92 0.61 -10.01 11.05
CA LEU A 92 1.71 -9.27 11.67
C LEU A 92 1.18 -8.12 12.55
N LEU A 93 0.19 -7.37 12.07
CA LEU A 93 -0.37 -6.22 12.79
C LEU A 93 -1.17 -6.62 14.03
N ASN A 94 -1.69 -7.84 14.10
CA ASN A 94 -2.36 -8.34 15.31
C ASN A 94 -1.38 -8.77 16.42
N GLN A 95 -0.07 -8.79 16.16
CA GLN A 95 0.94 -8.98 17.20
C GLN A 95 1.02 -7.71 18.07
N ALA A 96 1.41 -7.89 19.34
CA ALA A 96 1.40 -6.83 20.35
C ALA A 96 1.99 -5.51 19.85
N ASP A 97 1.23 -4.42 20.02
CA ASP A 97 1.58 -3.03 19.71
C ASP A 97 1.94 -2.69 18.25
N ARG A 98 1.90 -3.65 17.33
CA ARG A 98 2.29 -3.43 15.93
C ARG A 98 1.26 -2.60 15.15
N LEU A 99 -0.03 -2.80 15.44
CA LEU A 99 -1.09 -1.98 14.84
C LEU A 99 -0.94 -0.51 15.27
N ASP A 100 -0.84 -0.26 16.57
CA ASP A 100 -0.81 1.09 17.12
C ASP A 100 0.46 1.85 16.67
N SER A 101 1.59 1.14 16.54
CA SER A 101 2.84 1.69 15.99
C SER A 101 2.74 2.04 14.50
N ALA A 102 1.96 1.29 13.71
CA ALA A 102 1.82 1.53 12.27
C ALA A 102 0.84 2.67 11.96
N MET A 103 -0.16 2.87 12.81
CA MET A 103 -1.29 3.77 12.52
C MET A 103 -0.92 5.23 12.24
N PRO A 104 0.02 5.89 12.95
CA PRO A 104 0.38 7.28 12.65
C PRO A 104 0.86 7.48 11.21
N GLY A 105 1.75 6.61 10.74
CA GLY A 105 2.25 6.65 9.36
C GLY A 105 1.19 6.29 8.33
N CYS A 106 0.31 5.33 8.67
CA CYS A 106 -0.79 4.96 7.79
C CYS A 106 -1.82 6.07 7.64
N LEU A 107 -2.20 6.75 8.71
CA LEU A 107 -3.13 7.88 8.64
C LEU A 107 -2.56 9.03 7.80
N LEU A 108 -1.27 9.34 7.94
CA LEU A 108 -0.61 10.33 7.07
C LEU A 108 -0.69 9.91 5.60
N LEU A 109 -0.44 8.64 5.29
CA LEU A 109 -0.54 8.14 3.91
C LEU A 109 -1.98 8.18 3.37
N LEU A 110 -2.97 7.95 4.22
CA LEU A 110 -4.39 8.06 3.85
C LEU A 110 -4.72 9.51 3.47
N GLU A 111 -4.28 10.48 4.26
CA GLU A 111 -4.51 11.91 4.01
C GLU A 111 -3.85 12.38 2.71
N THR A 112 -2.59 11.98 2.46
CA THR A 112 -1.88 12.37 1.22
C THR A 112 -2.43 11.66 -0.02
N SER A 113 -3.18 10.57 0.13
CA SER A 113 -3.86 9.89 -0.98
C SER A 113 -5.07 10.66 -1.53
N GLY A 114 -5.48 11.75 -0.85
CA GLY A 114 -6.65 12.56 -1.20
C GLY A 114 -7.99 11.91 -0.83
N LEU A 115 -7.97 10.91 0.06
CA LEU A 115 -9.17 10.28 0.64
C LEU A 115 -9.52 10.92 1.96
#